data_AF-A0A973H629-F1
#
_entry.id   AF-A0A973H629-F1
#
_cell.length_a   1.000
_cell.length_b   1.000
_cell.length_c   1.000
_cell.angle_alpha   90.00
_cell.angle_beta   90.00
_cell.angle_gamma   90.00
#
_symmetry.space_group_name_H-M   'P 1'
#
loop_
_entity.id
_entity.type
_entity.pdbx_description
1 polymer ?
#
loop_
_entity_poly.entity_id
_entity_poly.type
_entity_poly.pdbx_seq_one_letter_code
_entity_poly.pdbx_strand_id
1 'polypeptide(L)'
;HERLLESEILVVASPTWLGRPSSVAQRVLERMDAMMTETDDEERPVAYNRVAGVVVTGNEDGAHHVISEISGALADIGYTIPGQAWTYWHLGPGPGPDYLDEEKGRDWAHSTGRTMADNLHGVASALSARPLKAPG
;
A
#
# COMPACT_ATOMS: atom_id res chain seq x y z
N HIS A 1 14.62 6.33 -3.82
CA HIS A 1 15.21 4.99 -3.80
C HIS A 1 15.72 4.68 -2.40
N GLU A 2 16.75 5.36 -1.90
CA GLU A 2 17.26 5.23 -0.51
C GLU A 2 16.17 5.23 0.56
N ARG A 3 15.28 6.22 0.57
CA ARG A 3 14.15 6.29 1.52
C ARG A 3 13.25 5.03 1.53
N LEU A 4 13.11 4.33 0.40
CA LEU A 4 12.35 3.07 0.35
C LEU A 4 13.13 1.94 1.01
N LEU A 5 14.44 1.88 0.77
CA LEU A 5 15.35 0.89 1.35
C LEU A 5 15.60 1.11 2.85
N GLU A 6 15.37 2.31 3.36
CA GLU A 6 15.43 2.59 4.80
C GLU A 6 14.10 2.34 5.52
N SER A 7 13.00 2.10 4.80
CA SER A 7 11.66 1.97 5.37
C SER A 7 11.21 0.51 5.50
N GLU A 8 10.84 0.09 6.70
CA GLU A 8 10.26 -1.26 6.95
C GLU A 8 8.78 -1.34 6.53
N ILE A 9 8.08 -0.21 6.51
CA ILE A 9 6.66 -0.09 6.18
C ILE A 9 6.48 0.97 5.10
N LEU A 10 5.91 0.58 3.96
CA LEU A 10 5.51 1.49 2.89
C LEU A 10 3.99 1.67 2.87
N VAL A 11 3.52 2.92 2.87
CA VAL A 11 2.10 3.22 2.64
C VAL A 11 1.97 4.00 1.35
N VAL A 12 1.24 3.44 0.38
CA VAL A 12 0.91 4.14 -0.86
C VAL A 12 -0.47 4.76 -0.72
N ALA A 13 -0.54 6.08 -0.77
CA ALA A 13 -1.79 6.82 -0.80
C ALA A 13 -2.11 7.25 -2.23
N SER A 14 -3.27 6.87 -2.74
CA SER A 14 -3.73 7.30 -4.07
C SER A 14 -5.18 7.75 -4.01
N PRO A 15 -5.55 8.82 -4.74
CA PRO A 15 -6.95 9.05 -5.03
C PRO A 15 -7.50 7.98 -5.99
N THR A 16 -8.82 7.85 -6.04
CA THR A 16 -9.55 7.16 -7.12
C THR A 16 -9.93 8.17 -8.20
N TRP A 17 -9.53 7.90 -9.45
CA TRP A 17 -9.96 8.65 -10.62
C TRP A 17 -10.40 7.68 -11.71
N LEU A 18 -11.66 7.77 -12.15
CA LEU A 18 -12.21 6.85 -13.16
C LEU A 18 -12.05 5.38 -12.74
N GLY A 19 -12.18 5.11 -11.44
CA GLY A 19 -12.00 3.78 -10.86
C GLY A 19 -10.55 3.27 -10.85
N ARG A 20 -9.55 4.12 -11.07
CA ARG A 20 -8.13 3.76 -11.19
C ARG A 20 -7.26 4.55 -10.20
N PRO A 21 -6.05 4.04 -9.85
CA PRO A 21 -5.06 4.83 -9.13
C PRO A 21 -4.66 6.07 -9.93
N SER A 22 -4.14 7.08 -9.23
CA SER A 22 -3.60 8.27 -9.88
C SER A 22 -2.41 7.93 -10.79
N SER A 23 -2.23 8.73 -11.84
CA SER A 23 -1.05 8.62 -12.71
C SER A 23 0.27 8.87 -11.98
N VAL A 24 0.24 9.54 -10.82
CA VAL A 24 1.42 9.71 -9.96
C VAL A 24 1.75 8.40 -9.25
N ALA A 25 0.75 7.74 -8.64
CA ALA A 25 0.95 6.44 -7.99
C ALA A 25 1.44 5.38 -8.98
N GLN A 26 0.84 5.33 -10.19
CA GLN A 26 1.28 4.44 -11.26
C GLN A 26 2.75 4.64 -11.63
N ARG A 27 3.15 5.89 -11.90
CA ARG A 27 4.55 6.21 -12.23
C ARG A 27 5.54 5.89 -11.11
N VAL A 28 5.10 5.89 -9.85
CA VAL A 28 5.93 5.44 -8.73
C VAL A 28 6.13 3.93 -8.80
N LEU A 29 5.07 3.15 -9.00
CA LEU A 29 5.15 1.69 -9.14
C LEU A 29 6.00 1.29 -10.35
N GLU A 30 5.81 1.94 -11.51
CA GLU A 30 6.62 1.72 -12.72
C GLU A 30 8.12 1.96 -12.48
N ARG A 31 8.48 2.90 -11.60
CA ARG A 31 9.89 3.14 -11.24
C ARG A 31 10.40 2.15 -10.20
N MET A 32 9.53 1.65 -9.34
CA MET A 32 9.88 0.64 -8.34
C MET A 32 10.09 -0.75 -8.96
N ASP A 33 9.58 -1.00 -10.17
CA ASP A 33 9.84 -2.21 -10.96
C ASP A 33 11.34 -2.55 -11.07
N ALA A 34 12.21 -1.52 -11.15
CA ALA A 34 13.67 -1.70 -11.16
C ALA A 34 14.20 -2.50 -9.95
N MET A 35 13.54 -2.38 -8.78
CA MET A 35 13.91 -3.07 -7.55
C MET A 35 13.77 -4.59 -7.65
N MET A 36 12.99 -5.11 -8.59
CA MET A 36 12.79 -6.55 -8.77
C MET A 36 14.08 -7.30 -9.13
N THR A 37 15.07 -6.59 -9.67
CA THR A 37 16.37 -7.17 -10.06
C THR A 37 17.49 -6.87 -9.05
N GLU A 38 17.18 -6.11 -8.00
CA GLU A 38 18.16 -5.68 -7.01
C GLU A 38 18.15 -6.64 -5.83
N THR A 39 19.35 -7.01 -5.36
CA THR A 39 19.53 -7.84 -4.17
C THR A 39 20.38 -7.14 -3.11
N ASP A 40 20.16 -7.51 -1.85
CA ASP A 40 21.06 -7.13 -0.76
C ASP A 40 22.31 -8.03 -0.70
N ASP A 41 23.17 -7.79 0.30
CA ASP A 41 24.42 -8.52 0.52
C ASP A 41 24.21 -10.01 0.84
N GLU A 42 22.98 -10.42 1.19
CA GLU A 42 22.59 -11.80 1.46
C GLU A 42 21.81 -12.42 0.27
N GLU A 43 21.91 -11.80 -0.92
CA GLU A 43 21.26 -12.22 -2.17
C GLU A 43 19.72 -12.22 -2.11
N ARG A 44 19.12 -11.49 -1.17
CA ARG A 44 17.66 -11.35 -1.07
C ARG A 44 17.18 -10.18 -1.92
N PRO A 45 16.01 -10.26 -2.58
CA PRO A 45 15.41 -9.09 -3.22
C PRO A 45 15.31 -7.91 -2.25
N VAL A 46 15.69 -6.69 -2.65
CA VAL A 46 15.77 -5.53 -1.74
C VAL A 46 14.43 -5.12 -1.10
N ALA A 47 13.32 -5.55 -1.69
CA ALA A 47 11.97 -5.35 -1.17
C ALA A 47 11.53 -6.39 -0.11
N TYR A 48 12.24 -7.52 0.02
CA TYR A 48 11.93 -8.53 1.02
C TYR A 48 12.03 -7.97 2.44
N ASN A 49 11.31 -8.62 3.36
CA ASN A 49 11.25 -8.26 4.78
C ASN A 49 10.66 -6.87 5.06
N ARG A 50 10.00 -6.27 4.06
CA ARG A 50 9.23 -5.03 4.18
C ARG A 50 7.76 -5.33 3.96
N VAL A 51 6.91 -4.53 4.58
CA VAL A 51 5.46 -4.63 4.41
C VAL A 51 4.92 -3.40 3.69
N ALA A 52 3.78 -3.56 3.02
CA ALA A 52 3.09 -2.42 2.45
C ALA A 52 1.57 -2.44 2.65
N GLY A 53 1.00 -1.24 2.69
CA GLY A 53 -0.44 -1.02 2.74
C GLY A 53 -0.88 0.13 1.86
N VAL A 54 -2.20 0.22 1.61
CA VAL A 54 -2.78 1.16 0.65
C VAL A 54 -3.85 2.02 1.31
N VAL A 55 -3.73 3.33 1.14
CA VAL A 55 -4.77 4.30 1.50
C VAL A 55 -5.40 4.82 0.23
N VAL A 56 -6.73 4.73 0.14
CA VAL A 56 -7.47 5.29 -0.99
C VAL A 56 -8.45 6.36 -0.53
N THR A 57 -8.54 7.46 -1.26
CA THR A 57 -9.58 8.47 -1.03
C THR A 57 -10.17 8.88 -2.36
N GLY A 58 -11.41 9.35 -2.38
CA GLY A 58 -11.98 9.89 -3.60
C GLY A 58 -13.45 10.15 -3.43
N ASN A 59 -13.98 11.00 -4.29
CA ASN A 59 -15.41 11.27 -4.37
C ASN A 59 -16.12 10.38 -5.40
N GLU A 60 -15.47 9.29 -5.85
CA GLU A 60 -16.00 8.29 -6.78
C GLU A 60 -15.83 6.87 -6.21
N ASP A 61 -16.57 5.91 -6.78
CA ASP A 61 -16.40 4.49 -6.49
C ASP A 61 -15.15 3.89 -7.18
N GLY A 62 -14.63 2.79 -6.64
CA GLY A 62 -13.48 2.06 -7.20
C GLY A 62 -12.33 1.81 -6.23
N ALA A 63 -12.49 2.14 -4.94
CA ALA A 63 -11.41 2.02 -3.96
C ALA A 63 -10.82 0.60 -3.88
N HIS A 64 -11.65 -0.44 -3.90
CA HIS A 64 -11.17 -1.82 -3.89
C HIS A 64 -10.39 -2.20 -5.16
N HIS A 65 -10.76 -1.67 -6.32
CA HIS A 65 -10.00 -1.87 -7.56
C HIS A 65 -8.61 -1.24 -7.43
N VAL A 66 -8.55 0.01 -6.97
CA VAL A 66 -7.30 0.74 -6.72
C VAL A 66 -6.40 0.02 -5.71
N ILE A 67 -6.98 -0.44 -4.58
CA ILE A 67 -6.27 -1.21 -3.56
C ILE A 67 -5.68 -2.49 -4.16
N SER A 68 -6.47 -3.21 -4.95
CA SER A 68 -6.05 -4.48 -5.56
C SER A 68 -4.91 -4.28 -6.54
N GLU A 69 -4.99 -3.24 -7.37
CA GLU A 69 -3.96 -2.92 -8.36
C GLU A 69 -2.62 -2.52 -7.71
N ILE A 70 -2.65 -1.62 -6.72
CA ILE A 70 -1.44 -1.20 -6.01
C ILE A 70 -0.86 -2.35 -5.17
N SER A 71 -1.71 -3.09 -4.44
CA SER A 71 -1.24 -4.20 -3.60
C SER A 71 -0.65 -5.33 -4.44
N GLY A 72 -1.24 -5.63 -5.59
CA GLY A 72 -0.71 -6.62 -6.53
C GLY A 72 0.67 -6.25 -7.05
N ALA A 73 0.83 -5.00 -7.51
CA ALA A 73 2.14 -4.51 -7.98
C ALA A 73 3.20 -4.55 -6.87
N LEU A 74 2.85 -4.16 -5.63
CA LEU A 74 3.78 -4.21 -4.50
C LEU A 74 4.15 -5.64 -4.09
N ALA A 75 3.20 -6.57 -4.18
CA ALA A 75 3.47 -7.99 -3.95
C ALA A 75 4.43 -8.55 -5.01
N ASP A 76 4.25 -8.20 -6.28
CA ASP A 76 5.16 -8.60 -7.38
C ASP A 76 6.57 -8.03 -7.18
N ILE A 77 6.69 -6.79 -6.67
CA ILE A 77 7.98 -6.19 -6.33
C ILE A 77 8.68 -6.91 -5.16
N GLY A 78 7.92 -7.62 -4.30
CA GLY A 78 8.45 -8.42 -3.20
C GLY A 78 8.08 -7.93 -1.79
N TYR A 79 7.21 -6.93 -1.67
CA TYR A 79 6.66 -6.54 -0.37
C TYR A 79 5.71 -7.63 0.15
N THR A 80 5.67 -7.80 1.47
CA THR A 80 4.63 -8.59 2.13
C THR A 80 3.39 -7.72 2.34
N ILE A 81 2.21 -8.19 1.93
CA ILE A 81 0.92 -7.51 2.14
C ILE A 81 0.13 -8.24 3.22
N PRO A 82 0.05 -7.71 4.46
CA PRO A 82 -0.76 -8.31 5.52
C PRO A 82 -2.25 -8.34 5.18
N GLY A 83 -3.00 -9.19 5.89
CA GLY A 83 -4.47 -9.15 5.84
C GLY A 83 -4.98 -7.76 6.25
N GLN A 84 -6.00 -7.25 5.55
CA GLN A 84 -6.57 -5.92 5.82
C GLN A 84 -5.53 -4.78 5.80
N ALA A 85 -4.49 -4.88 4.95
CA ALA A 85 -3.47 -3.84 4.77
C ALA A 85 -3.97 -2.64 3.94
N TRP A 86 -5.19 -2.17 4.19
CA TRP A 86 -5.79 -1.08 3.45
C TRP A 86 -6.80 -0.30 4.29
N THR A 87 -7.00 0.96 3.92
CA THR A 87 -8.16 1.75 4.31
C THR A 87 -8.61 2.60 3.12
N TYR A 88 -9.87 2.99 3.11
CA TYR A 88 -10.32 3.97 2.13
C TYR A 88 -11.41 4.90 2.65
N TRP A 89 -11.68 5.95 1.87
CA TRP A 89 -12.89 6.75 2.01
C TRP A 89 -13.47 7.11 0.63
N HIS A 90 -14.78 6.87 0.48
CA HIS A 90 -15.65 7.44 -0.54
C HIS A 90 -17.10 7.27 -0.08
N LEU A 91 -18.05 7.98 -0.70
CA LEU A 91 -19.48 7.91 -0.34
C LEU A 91 -20.35 7.09 -1.30
N GLY A 92 -19.72 6.32 -2.17
CA GLY A 92 -20.39 5.52 -3.21
C GLY A 92 -20.17 6.08 -4.62
N PRO A 93 -20.99 5.67 -5.59
CA PRO A 93 -20.84 6.07 -6.98
C PRO A 93 -21.36 7.49 -7.26
N GLY A 94 -20.74 8.17 -8.24
CA GLY A 94 -21.10 9.51 -8.69
C GLY A 94 -20.36 10.62 -7.92
N PRO A 95 -20.38 11.87 -8.43
CA PRO A 95 -19.65 12.97 -7.81
C PRO A 95 -20.18 13.24 -6.40
N GLY A 96 -19.26 13.39 -5.46
CA GLY A 96 -19.55 13.66 -4.05
C GLY A 96 -18.61 14.69 -3.43
N PRO A 97 -18.80 15.00 -2.14
CA PRO A 97 -17.87 15.85 -1.40
C PRO A 97 -16.51 15.19 -1.28
N ASP A 98 -15.47 16.01 -1.08
CA ASP A 98 -14.14 15.52 -0.75
C ASP A 98 -14.06 15.12 0.73
N TYR A 99 -13.10 14.26 1.05
CA TYR A 99 -12.86 13.77 2.41
C TYR A 99 -12.77 14.90 3.44
N LEU A 100 -12.18 16.04 3.07
CA LEU A 100 -11.96 17.18 3.96
C LEU A 100 -13.23 17.98 4.27
N ASP A 101 -14.22 17.91 3.39
CA ASP A 101 -15.45 18.69 3.47
C ASP A 101 -16.62 17.91 4.08
N GLU A 102 -16.44 16.62 4.34
CA GLU A 102 -17.50 15.73 4.80
C GLU A 102 -17.04 14.79 5.92
N GLU A 103 -17.85 14.67 6.97
CA GLU A 103 -17.56 13.83 8.13
C GLU A 103 -18.07 12.39 7.97
N LYS A 104 -19.13 12.21 7.17
CA LYS A 104 -19.72 10.91 6.91
C LYS A 104 -18.65 9.93 6.40
N GLY A 105 -18.62 8.74 7.00
CA GLY A 105 -17.68 7.67 6.61
C GLY A 105 -16.27 7.80 7.18
N ARG A 106 -15.91 8.93 7.84
CA ARG A 106 -14.58 9.08 8.47
C ARG A 106 -14.33 8.06 9.56
N ASP A 107 -15.32 7.79 10.43
CA ASP A 107 -15.17 6.81 11.51
C ASP A 107 -14.84 5.42 10.98
N TRP A 108 -15.45 5.04 9.86
CA TRP A 108 -15.17 3.78 9.21
C TRP A 108 -13.77 3.74 8.62
N ALA A 109 -13.36 4.79 7.90
CA ALA A 109 -12.00 4.94 7.36
C ALA A 109 -10.93 4.93 8.47
N HIS A 110 -11.18 5.62 9.58
CA HIS A 110 -10.30 5.62 10.75
C HIS A 110 -10.23 4.23 11.41
N SER A 111 -11.35 3.53 11.54
CA SER A 111 -11.38 2.17 12.10
C SER A 111 -10.55 1.20 11.26
N THR A 112 -10.76 1.18 9.94
CA THR A 112 -9.98 0.30 9.05
C THR A 112 -8.52 0.75 8.94
N GLY A 113 -8.25 2.06 9.02
CA GLY A 113 -6.89 2.61 9.05
C GLY A 113 -6.10 2.18 10.29
N ARG A 114 -6.75 2.11 11.46
CA ARG A 114 -6.13 1.55 12.68
C ARG A 114 -5.85 0.06 12.54
N THR A 115 -6.81 -0.72 12.03
CA THR A 115 -6.59 -2.14 11.73
C THR A 115 -5.42 -2.34 10.78
N MET A 116 -5.34 -1.55 9.70
CA MET A 116 -4.23 -1.59 8.75
C MET A 116 -2.90 -1.30 9.46
N ALA A 117 -2.84 -0.24 10.28
CA ALA A 117 -1.62 0.13 11.00
C ALA A 117 -1.15 -0.98 11.95
N ASP A 118 -2.07 -1.58 12.72
CA ASP A 118 -1.76 -2.68 13.64
C ASP A 118 -1.22 -3.91 12.88
N ASN A 119 -1.84 -4.25 11.75
CA ASN A 119 -1.42 -5.40 10.94
C ASN A 119 -0.07 -5.17 10.27
N LEU A 120 0.17 -3.97 9.72
CA LEU A 120 1.47 -3.61 9.14
C LEU A 120 2.57 -3.68 10.19
N HIS A 121 2.37 -3.06 11.35
CA HIS A 121 3.33 -3.07 12.44
C HIS A 121 3.62 -4.49 12.96
N GLY A 122 2.57 -5.29 13.15
CA GLY A 122 2.70 -6.67 13.63
C GLY A 122 3.50 -7.55 12.68
N VAL A 123 3.25 -7.47 11.36
CA VAL A 123 3.97 -8.26 10.36
C VAL A 123 5.39 -7.74 10.15
N ALA A 124 5.61 -6.42 10.12
CA ALA A 124 6.95 -5.84 10.06
C ALA A 124 7.82 -6.32 11.23
N SER A 125 7.27 -6.28 12.46
CA SER A 125 7.95 -6.79 13.66
C SER A 125 8.29 -8.28 13.55
N ALA A 126 7.37 -9.08 12.99
CA ALA A 126 7.60 -10.51 12.80
C ALA A 126 8.71 -10.81 11.77
N LEU A 127 8.75 -10.05 10.66
CA LEU A 127 9.78 -10.17 9.63
C LEU A 127 11.15 -9.67 10.12
N SER A 128 11.17 -8.60 10.92
CA SER A 128 12.38 -8.13 11.58
C SER A 128 12.96 -9.19 12.53
N ALA A 129 12.10 -9.87 13.29
CA ALA A 129 12.51 -10.94 14.21
C ALA A 129 12.92 -12.24 13.48
N ARG A 130 12.29 -12.55 12.35
CA ARG A 130 12.52 -13.77 11.56
C ARG A 130 12.44 -13.46 10.06
N PRO A 131 13.53 -12.93 9.47
CA PRO A 131 13.53 -12.51 8.08
C PRO A 131 13.40 -13.71 7.14
N LEU A 132 12.73 -13.47 6.02
CA LEU A 132 12.78 -14.30 4.84
C LEU A 132 14.23 -14.41 4.35
N LYS A 133 14.55 -15.59 3.82
CA LYS A 133 15.85 -15.88 3.21
C LYS A 133 15.80 -15.61 1.71
N ALA A 134 16.97 -15.62 1.08
CA ALA A 134 17.06 -15.58 -0.38
C ALA A 134 16.24 -16.74 -0.98
N PRO A 135 15.52 -16.52 -2.09
CA PRO A 135 14.92 -17.60 -2.86
C PRO A 135 16.00 -18.63 -3.25
N GLY A 136 15.67 -19.92 -3.16
CA GLY A 136 16.57 -21.02 -3.54
C GLY A 136 16.54 -21.35 -5.01
#